data_AF-D8T2L9-F1
#
_entry.id   AF-D8T2L9-F1
#
_cell.length_a   1.000
_cell.length_b   1.000
_cell.length_c   1.000
_cell.angle_alpha   90.00
_cell.angle_beta   90.00
_cell.angle_gamma   90.00
#
_symmetry.space_group_name_H-M   'P 1'
#
loop_
_entity.id
_entity.type
_entity.pdbx_description
1 polymer ?
#
loop_
_entity_poly.entity_id
_entity_poly.type
_entity_poly.pdbx_seq_one_letter_code
_entity_poly.pdbx_strand_id
1 'polypeptide(L)'
;DHEFANASNLEHCIKYLNQTLVAYGFPSPLNLFSSDPNSIAQTCNCIYDVLQQRQRDIEFREGANDQRQRLMSDMSRLEAKVERLETQLSTKERELVAVMSREQKAAAAAKAQIDKLQQERDEFQRMLIGSQQIRTQQLHELKKKEKEYLKLQERLNQVLMEKKKETKAGMEIMNLLQKEGRQRGTWNGRKADGDFYKMIVDAYEAKKLELMTENSELRSLLRSMQSDMRDFLNMPHKPVNVVNEAEPPATPLGGRTDVFDLPFHLARDQIEQSLRAKMSSIKERMVQLEQAQKNAEVTCEATERELELEAQLVEARSIIQEQVNTNPICFRDQTKHFLQASIMSKHREDT
;
A
#
# COMPACT_ATOMS: atom_id res chain seq x y z
N ASP A 1 10.74 50.03 -52.81
CA ASP A 1 11.97 50.82 -52.96
C ASP A 1 11.81 52.20 -52.35
N HIS A 2 12.36 52.38 -51.15
CA HIS A 2 12.46 53.69 -50.50
C HIS A 2 13.94 53.94 -50.22
N GLU A 3 14.62 54.59 -51.16
CA GLU A 3 16.00 55.02 -50.95
C GLU A 3 16.02 56.18 -49.96
N PHE A 4 16.78 56.01 -48.87
CA PHE A 4 16.95 57.04 -47.84
C PHE A 4 17.68 58.30 -48.37
N ALA A 5 18.60 58.15 -49.33
CA ALA A 5 19.37 59.25 -49.90
C ALA A 5 19.48 59.14 -51.43
N ASN A 6 19.42 60.28 -52.12
CA ASN A 6 19.64 60.44 -53.55
C ASN A 6 20.36 61.78 -53.84
N ALA A 7 20.71 62.05 -55.10
CA ALA A 7 21.50 63.23 -55.47
C ALA A 7 20.82 64.58 -55.12
N SER A 8 19.48 64.62 -55.05
CA SER A 8 18.73 65.85 -54.79
C SER A 8 18.59 66.19 -53.29
N ASN A 9 18.77 65.21 -52.39
CA ASN A 9 18.54 65.39 -50.95
C ASN A 9 19.77 65.09 -50.08
N LEU A 10 20.94 64.88 -50.68
CA LEU A 10 22.14 64.39 -49.99
C LEU A 10 22.58 65.27 -48.81
N GLU A 11 22.56 66.60 -48.95
CA GLU A 11 22.91 67.52 -47.86
C GLU A 11 21.97 67.39 -46.65
N HIS A 12 20.67 67.23 -46.91
CA HIS A 12 19.66 67.05 -45.87
C HIS A 12 19.83 65.69 -45.18
N CYS A 13 20.08 64.62 -45.95
CA CYS A 13 20.33 63.29 -45.41
C CYS A 13 21.60 63.24 -44.54
N ILE A 14 22.69 63.90 -44.95
CA ILE A 14 23.92 63.97 -44.16
C ILE A 14 23.70 64.74 -42.85
N LYS A 15 22.99 65.87 -42.91
CA LYS A 15 22.63 66.64 -41.71
C LYS A 15 21.79 65.80 -40.75
N TYR A 16 20.80 65.07 -41.27
CA TYR A 16 19.96 64.16 -40.48
C TYR A 16 20.79 63.01 -39.86
N LEU A 17 21.67 62.37 -40.64
CA LEU A 17 22.54 61.30 -40.13
C LEU A 17 23.44 61.82 -39.01
N ASN A 18 24.08 62.97 -39.20
CA ASN A 18 24.94 63.56 -38.18
C ASN A 18 24.19 63.92 -36.89
N GLN A 19 22.95 64.41 -36.99
CA GLN A 19 22.09 64.65 -35.83
C GLN A 19 21.69 63.36 -35.13
N THR A 20 21.33 62.34 -35.92
CA THR A 20 20.89 61.03 -35.42
C THR A 20 22.04 60.29 -34.72
N LEU A 21 23.24 60.31 -35.31
CA LEU A 21 24.44 59.72 -34.74
C LEU A 21 24.76 60.34 -33.37
N VAL A 22 24.69 61.67 -33.24
CA VAL A 22 24.86 62.35 -31.95
C VAL A 22 23.81 61.90 -30.94
N ALA A 23 22.54 61.81 -31.36
CA ALA A 23 21.45 61.38 -30.48
C ALA A 23 21.64 59.94 -29.96
N TYR A 24 22.24 59.07 -30.76
CA TYR A 24 22.61 57.70 -30.37
C TYR A 24 24.00 57.58 -29.73
N GLY A 25 24.70 58.70 -29.49
CA GLY A 25 25.98 58.73 -28.78
C GLY A 25 27.23 58.45 -29.64
N PHE A 26 27.11 58.52 -30.97
CA PHE A 26 28.23 58.32 -31.90
C PHE A 26 28.98 59.62 -32.23
N PRO A 27 30.28 59.52 -32.58
CA PRO A 27 31.09 60.67 -32.98
C PRO A 27 30.57 61.30 -34.30
N SER A 28 30.42 62.62 -34.31
CA SER A 28 29.83 63.43 -35.39
C SER A 28 30.54 64.81 -35.43
N PRO A 29 30.61 65.49 -36.59
CA PRO A 29 29.98 65.19 -37.88
C PRO A 29 30.79 64.22 -38.75
N LEU A 30 30.09 63.31 -39.43
CA LEU A 30 30.61 62.64 -40.61
C LEU A 30 30.83 63.68 -41.71
N ASN A 31 32.03 63.71 -42.27
CA ASN A 31 32.36 64.56 -43.40
C ASN A 31 32.57 63.71 -44.65
N LEU A 32 31.45 63.29 -45.25
CA LEU A 32 31.43 62.39 -46.41
C LEU A 32 32.01 63.02 -47.69
N PHE A 33 32.17 64.34 -47.72
CA PHE A 33 32.73 65.08 -48.86
C PHE A 33 34.20 65.47 -48.65
N SER A 34 34.81 65.14 -47.50
CA SER A 34 36.19 65.51 -47.22
C SER A 34 37.17 64.72 -48.08
N SER A 35 38.19 65.40 -48.60
CA SER A 35 39.38 64.75 -49.17
C SER A 35 40.53 64.65 -48.16
N ASP A 36 40.34 65.14 -46.94
CA ASP A 36 41.34 65.03 -45.86
C ASP A 36 41.32 63.60 -45.27
N PRO A 37 42.46 62.88 -45.26
CA PRO A 37 42.54 61.53 -44.73
C PRO A 37 42.05 61.38 -43.28
N ASN A 38 42.23 62.41 -42.43
CA ASN A 38 41.80 62.34 -41.03
C ASN A 38 40.27 62.38 -40.91
N SER A 39 39.62 63.24 -41.68
CA SER A 39 38.16 63.32 -41.77
C SER A 39 37.52 62.02 -42.31
N ILE A 40 38.18 61.39 -43.30
CA ILE A 40 37.76 60.08 -43.83
C ILE A 40 37.92 59.00 -42.76
N ALA A 41 39.05 58.97 -42.04
CA ALA A 41 39.28 58.02 -40.96
C ALA A 41 38.25 58.15 -39.82
N GLN A 42 37.89 59.37 -39.43
CA GLN A 42 36.82 59.62 -38.44
C GLN A 42 35.47 59.07 -38.91
N THR A 43 35.15 59.25 -40.19
CA THR A 43 33.93 58.70 -40.81
C THR A 43 33.94 57.17 -40.78
N CYS A 44 35.06 56.54 -41.17
CA CYS A 44 35.22 55.09 -41.12
C CYS A 44 35.11 54.54 -39.70
N ASN A 45 35.71 55.20 -38.72
CA ASN A 45 35.63 54.79 -37.31
C ASN A 45 34.20 54.88 -36.77
N CYS A 46 33.47 55.95 -37.08
CA CYS A 46 32.06 56.05 -36.69
C CYS A 46 31.21 54.94 -37.33
N ILE A 47 31.42 54.63 -38.61
CA ILE A 47 30.72 53.53 -39.27
C ILE A 47 31.08 52.19 -38.62
N TYR A 48 32.36 51.98 -38.29
CA TYR A 48 32.84 50.80 -37.58
C TYR A 48 32.18 50.66 -36.21
N ASP A 49 32.08 51.74 -35.43
CA ASP A 49 31.44 51.76 -34.11
C ASP A 49 29.95 51.40 -34.20
N VAL A 50 29.24 51.90 -35.21
CA VAL A 50 27.83 51.56 -35.48
C VAL A 50 27.68 50.07 -35.80
N LEU A 51 28.58 49.51 -36.61
CA LEU A 51 28.56 48.08 -36.95
C LEU A 51 28.91 47.20 -35.74
N GLN A 52 29.90 47.60 -34.95
CA GLN A 52 30.28 46.96 -33.69
C GLN A 52 29.12 46.95 -32.67
N GLN A 53 28.44 48.09 -32.51
CA GLN A 53 27.26 48.15 -31.65
C GLN A 53 26.16 47.23 -32.16
N ARG A 54 25.86 47.25 -33.46
CA ARG A 54 24.85 46.35 -34.04
C ARG A 54 25.17 44.87 -33.78
N GLN A 55 26.44 44.48 -33.89
CA GLN A 55 26.88 43.12 -33.61
C GLN A 55 26.63 42.74 -32.14
N ARG A 56 27.03 43.61 -31.19
CA ARG A 56 26.76 43.42 -29.76
C ARG A 56 25.26 43.38 -29.44
N ASP A 57 24.45 44.20 -30.10
CA ASP A 57 23.00 44.22 -29.91
C ASP A 57 22.34 42.93 -30.43
N ILE A 58 22.85 42.37 -31.53
CA ILE A 58 22.40 41.07 -32.04
C ILE A 58 22.74 39.98 -31.03
N GLU A 59 24.00 39.90 -30.58
CA GLU A 59 24.46 38.90 -29.61
C GLU A 59 23.69 38.99 -28.28
N PHE A 60 23.46 40.20 -27.77
CA PHE A 60 22.68 40.43 -26.56
C PHE A 60 21.23 39.95 -26.73
N ARG A 61 20.60 40.29 -27.86
CA ARG A 61 19.23 39.89 -28.16
C ARG A 61 19.10 38.39 -28.36
N GLU A 62 20.08 37.74 -29.00
CA GLU A 62 20.12 36.29 -29.15
C GLU A 62 20.26 35.61 -27.78
N GLY A 63 21.19 36.06 -26.94
CA GLY A 63 21.35 35.53 -25.57
C GLY A 63 20.11 35.71 -24.70
N ALA A 64 19.44 36.87 -24.78
CA ALA A 64 18.19 37.11 -24.08
C ALA A 64 17.06 36.22 -24.60
N ASN A 65 17.01 35.96 -25.91
CA ASN A 65 16.02 35.07 -26.52
C ASN A 65 16.24 33.61 -26.12
N ASP A 66 17.49 33.15 -26.06
CA ASP A 66 17.84 31.82 -25.58
C ASP A 66 17.46 31.62 -24.12
N GLN A 67 17.76 32.61 -23.26
CA GLN A 67 17.34 32.57 -21.85
C GLN A 67 15.82 32.52 -21.72
N ARG A 68 15.10 33.34 -22.51
CA ARG A 68 13.63 33.33 -22.54
C ARG A 68 13.09 31.96 -22.95
N GLN A 69 13.66 31.31 -23.97
CA GLN A 69 13.25 29.98 -24.40
C GLN A 69 13.47 28.90 -23.33
N ARG A 70 14.61 28.97 -22.61
CA ARG A 70 14.88 28.07 -21.47
C ARG A 70 13.84 28.25 -20.36
N LEU A 71 13.57 29.50 -19.97
CA LEU A 71 12.58 29.82 -18.94
C LEU A 71 11.17 29.39 -19.34
N MET A 72 10.78 29.53 -20.61
CA MET A 72 9.49 29.01 -21.09
C MET A 72 9.40 27.49 -20.96
N SER A 73 10.47 26.77 -21.33
CA SER A 73 10.53 25.31 -21.21
C SER A 73 10.44 24.87 -19.74
N ASP A 74 11.16 25.56 -18.84
CA ASP A 74 11.10 25.31 -17.40
C ASP A 74 9.70 25.58 -16.84
N MET A 75 9.05 26.67 -17.27
CA MET A 75 7.68 27.00 -16.89
C MET A 75 6.72 25.88 -17.29
N SER A 76 6.72 25.45 -18.55
CA SER A 76 5.85 24.37 -19.03
C SER A 76 6.09 23.05 -18.27
N ARG A 77 7.35 22.75 -17.91
CA ARG A 77 7.67 21.57 -17.09
C ARG A 77 7.11 21.70 -15.67
N LEU A 78 7.19 22.88 -15.06
CA LEU A 78 6.65 23.14 -13.73
C LEU A 78 5.12 23.11 -13.73
N GLU A 79 4.46 23.70 -14.73
CA GLU A 79 3.00 23.66 -14.91
C GLU A 79 2.49 22.21 -14.99
N ALA A 80 3.13 21.38 -15.83
CA ALA A 80 2.79 19.96 -15.93
C ALA A 80 3.01 19.19 -14.61
N LYS A 81 4.01 19.58 -13.81
CA LYS A 81 4.24 18.99 -12.48
C LYS A 81 3.15 19.41 -11.49
N VAL A 82 2.71 20.67 -11.52
CA VAL A 82 1.62 21.18 -10.68
C VAL A 82 0.32 20.42 -10.98
N GLU A 83 -0.07 20.31 -12.25
CA GLU A 83 -1.28 19.57 -12.65
C GLU A 83 -1.26 18.10 -12.19
N ARG A 84 -0.10 17.44 -12.30
CA ARG A 84 0.10 16.08 -11.79
C ARG A 84 -0.03 15.99 -10.27
N LEU A 85 0.46 16.99 -9.54
CA LEU A 85 0.36 17.01 -8.08
C LEU A 85 -1.08 17.31 -7.61
N GLU A 86 -1.79 18.19 -8.31
CA GLU A 86 -3.21 18.50 -8.03
C GLU A 86 -4.11 17.28 -8.24
N THR A 87 -3.89 16.53 -9.33
CA THR A 87 -4.63 15.27 -9.60
C THR A 87 -4.34 14.20 -8.54
N GLN A 88 -3.09 14.08 -8.10
CA GLN A 88 -2.72 13.19 -6.99
C GLN A 88 -3.36 13.61 -5.67
N LEU A 89 -3.37 14.92 -5.36
CA LEU A 89 -3.99 15.46 -4.16
C LEU A 89 -5.49 15.15 -4.13
N SER A 90 -6.21 15.42 -5.21
CA SER A 90 -7.64 15.12 -5.29
C SER A 90 -7.93 13.61 -5.15
N THR A 91 -7.06 12.76 -5.70
CA THR A 91 -7.16 11.30 -5.52
C THR A 91 -6.98 10.91 -4.06
N LYS A 92 -5.97 11.47 -3.38
CA LYS A 92 -5.69 11.20 -1.97
C LYS A 92 -6.78 11.72 -1.04
N GLU A 93 -7.39 12.86 -1.35
CA GLU A 93 -8.54 13.38 -0.60
C GLU A 93 -9.74 12.42 -0.70
N ARG A 94 -10.03 11.88 -1.89
CA ARG A 94 -11.10 10.88 -2.06
C ARG A 94 -10.80 9.59 -1.31
N GLU A 95 -9.57 9.10 -1.37
CA GLU A 95 -9.13 7.93 -0.61
C GLU A 95 -9.27 8.14 0.90
N LEU A 96 -8.88 9.32 1.40
CA LEU A 96 -9.01 9.68 2.80
C LEU A 96 -10.46 9.63 3.27
N VAL A 97 -11.38 10.24 2.51
CA VAL A 97 -12.82 10.20 2.81
C VAL A 97 -13.34 8.76 2.83
N ALA A 98 -12.92 7.93 1.88
CA ALA A 98 -13.32 6.53 1.82
C ALA A 98 -12.81 5.72 3.03
N VAL A 99 -11.56 5.93 3.45
CA VAL A 99 -10.99 5.29 4.64
C VAL A 99 -11.69 5.76 5.91
N MET A 100 -11.93 7.06 6.07
CA MET A 100 -12.65 7.60 7.23
C MET A 100 -14.06 7.03 7.34
N SER A 101 -14.79 6.89 6.23
CA SER A 101 -16.13 6.28 6.23
C SER A 101 -16.09 4.79 6.63
N ARG A 102 -15.09 4.04 6.15
CA ARG A 102 -14.88 2.64 6.57
C ARG A 102 -14.55 2.53 8.05
N GLU A 103 -13.70 3.41 8.56
CA GLU A 103 -13.33 3.48 9.98
C GLU A 103 -14.56 3.78 10.85
N GLN A 104 -15.38 4.77 10.48
CA GLN A 104 -16.63 5.08 11.19
C GLN A 104 -17.57 3.88 11.25
N LYS A 105 -17.73 3.16 10.13
CA LYS A 105 -18.57 1.96 10.08
C LYS A 105 -18.01 0.84 10.95
N ALA A 106 -16.70 0.63 10.93
CA ALA A 106 -16.03 -0.36 11.77
C ALA A 106 -16.16 -0.02 13.27
N ALA A 107 -15.98 1.25 13.64
CA ALA A 107 -16.17 1.72 15.01
C ALA A 107 -17.61 1.52 15.50
N ALA A 108 -18.61 1.82 14.66
CA ALA A 108 -20.01 1.58 14.98
C ALA A 108 -20.31 0.08 15.17
N ALA A 109 -19.77 -0.79 14.31
CA ALA A 109 -19.92 -2.23 14.43
C ALA A 109 -19.25 -2.78 15.71
N ALA A 110 -18.05 -2.29 16.02
CA ALA A 110 -17.34 -2.66 17.25
C ALA A 110 -18.13 -2.24 18.50
N LYS A 111 -18.69 -1.02 18.51
CA LYS A 111 -19.56 -0.56 19.59
C LYS A 111 -20.79 -1.44 19.76
N ALA A 112 -21.48 -1.78 18.67
CA ALA A 112 -22.63 -2.68 18.71
C ALA A 112 -22.28 -4.07 19.29
N GLN A 113 -21.09 -4.59 18.95
CA GLN A 113 -20.62 -5.87 19.49
C GLN A 113 -20.28 -5.78 20.99
N ILE A 114 -19.68 -4.67 21.43
CA ILE A 114 -19.43 -4.41 22.86
C ILE A 114 -20.75 -4.37 23.63
N ASP A 115 -21.75 -3.64 23.13
CA ASP A 115 -23.05 -3.53 23.77
C ASP A 115 -23.75 -4.91 23.86
N LYS A 116 -23.64 -5.74 22.82
CA LYS A 116 -24.17 -7.11 22.83
C LYS A 116 -23.48 -7.99 23.88
N LEU A 117 -22.15 -7.95 23.96
CA LEU A 117 -21.40 -8.71 24.96
C LEU A 117 -21.73 -8.26 26.39
N GLN A 118 -21.99 -6.96 26.60
CA GLN A 118 -22.45 -6.46 27.89
C GLN A 118 -23.83 -7.00 28.25
N GLN A 119 -24.77 -7.05 27.30
CA GLN A 119 -26.09 -7.65 27.51
C GLN A 119 -26.01 -9.13 27.86
N GLU A 120 -25.23 -9.91 27.10
CA GLU A 120 -25.02 -11.34 27.35
C GLU A 120 -24.40 -11.56 28.74
N ARG A 121 -23.37 -10.78 29.11
CA ARG A 121 -22.78 -10.82 30.46
C ARG A 121 -23.82 -10.58 31.54
N ASP A 122 -24.67 -9.58 31.39
CA ASP A 122 -25.69 -9.22 32.39
C ASP A 122 -26.78 -10.31 32.49
N GLU A 123 -27.13 -10.95 31.39
CA GLU A 123 -28.01 -12.13 31.38
C GLU A 123 -27.39 -13.33 32.10
N PHE A 124 -26.13 -13.65 31.82
CA PHE A 124 -25.41 -14.70 32.53
C PHE A 124 -25.33 -14.43 34.03
N GLN A 125 -25.07 -13.19 34.43
CA GLN A 125 -25.03 -12.80 35.83
C GLN A 125 -26.41 -12.98 36.51
N ARG A 126 -27.51 -12.59 35.84
CA ARG A 126 -28.87 -12.84 36.33
C ARG A 126 -29.16 -14.33 36.48
N MET A 127 -28.79 -15.13 35.49
CA MET A 127 -28.99 -16.59 35.51
C MET A 127 -28.18 -17.25 36.63
N LEU A 128 -26.93 -16.83 36.83
CA LEU A 128 -26.07 -17.33 37.90
C LEU A 128 -26.68 -17.08 39.29
N ILE A 129 -27.15 -15.84 39.53
CA ILE A 129 -27.81 -15.46 40.78
C ILE A 129 -29.08 -16.32 40.97
N GLY A 130 -29.92 -16.45 39.95
CA GLY A 130 -31.13 -17.27 40.00
C GLY A 130 -30.84 -18.75 40.28
N SER A 131 -29.84 -19.33 39.62
CA SER A 131 -29.40 -20.71 39.84
C SER A 131 -28.91 -20.92 41.29
N GLN A 132 -28.15 -19.96 41.82
CA GLN A 132 -27.66 -20.03 43.19
C GLN A 132 -28.79 -19.94 44.22
N GLN A 133 -29.82 -19.11 43.97
CA GLN A 133 -31.03 -19.05 44.80
C GLN A 133 -31.79 -20.38 44.80
N ILE A 134 -32.01 -20.98 43.62
CA ILE A 134 -32.67 -22.29 43.49
C ILE A 134 -31.90 -23.37 44.23
N ARG A 135 -30.56 -23.41 44.08
CA ARG A 135 -29.70 -24.37 44.80
C ARG A 135 -29.85 -24.24 46.31
N THR A 136 -29.85 -23.01 46.82
CA THR A 136 -30.08 -22.76 48.25
C THR A 136 -31.46 -23.24 48.69
N GLN A 137 -32.52 -22.98 47.91
CA GLN A 137 -33.88 -23.44 48.21
C GLN A 137 -33.98 -24.97 48.22
N GLN A 138 -33.40 -25.63 47.21
CA GLN A 138 -33.34 -27.10 47.14
C GLN A 138 -32.60 -27.70 48.33
N LEU A 139 -31.50 -27.09 48.77
CA LEU A 139 -30.77 -27.53 49.97
C LEU A 139 -31.63 -27.44 51.23
N HIS A 140 -32.44 -26.39 51.37
CA HIS A 140 -33.37 -26.25 52.50
C HIS A 140 -34.49 -27.30 52.49
N GLU A 141 -35.09 -27.56 51.32
CA GLU A 141 -36.10 -28.62 51.16
C GLU A 141 -35.52 -30.01 51.45
N LEU A 142 -34.30 -30.29 51.00
CA LEU A 142 -33.62 -31.57 51.24
C LEU A 142 -33.36 -31.77 52.74
N LYS A 143 -32.85 -30.75 53.44
CA LYS A 143 -32.69 -30.79 54.91
C LYS A 143 -34.02 -30.98 55.66
N LYS A 144 -35.12 -30.42 55.16
CA LYS A 144 -36.45 -30.63 55.73
C LYS A 144 -36.90 -32.07 55.55
N LYS A 145 -36.70 -32.65 54.36
CA LYS A 145 -37.00 -34.06 54.06
C LYS A 145 -36.15 -35.03 54.87
N GLU A 146 -34.86 -34.75 55.07
CA GLU A 146 -33.99 -35.52 55.96
C GLU A 146 -34.52 -35.56 57.39
N LYS A 147 -34.97 -34.41 57.93
CA LYS A 147 -35.59 -34.35 59.27
C LYS A 147 -36.89 -35.15 59.34
N GLU A 148 -37.73 -35.09 58.31
CA GLU A 148 -38.95 -35.91 58.22
C GLU A 148 -38.62 -37.41 58.16
N TYR A 149 -37.61 -37.79 57.38
CA TYR A 149 -37.13 -39.16 57.26
C TYR A 149 -36.63 -39.70 58.60
N LEU A 150 -35.79 -38.94 59.32
CA LEU A 150 -35.30 -39.33 60.65
C LEU A 150 -36.47 -39.57 61.63
N LYS A 151 -37.47 -38.68 61.67
CA LYS A 151 -38.67 -38.87 62.50
C LYS A 151 -39.45 -40.12 62.13
N LEU A 152 -39.56 -40.42 60.83
CA LEU A 152 -40.26 -41.63 60.37
C LEU A 152 -39.48 -42.89 60.73
N GLN A 153 -38.16 -42.85 60.62
CA GLN A 153 -37.25 -43.93 61.01
C GLN A 153 -37.34 -44.19 62.53
N GLU A 154 -37.39 -43.15 63.36
CA GLU A 154 -37.61 -43.27 64.81
C GLU A 154 -38.96 -43.95 65.11
N ARG A 155 -40.06 -43.52 64.48
CA ARG A 155 -41.38 -44.15 64.64
C ARG A 155 -41.39 -45.61 64.22
N LEU A 156 -40.75 -45.93 63.09
CA LEU A 156 -40.65 -47.31 62.62
C LEU A 156 -39.89 -48.18 63.63
N ASN A 157 -38.76 -47.69 64.14
CA ASN A 157 -38.01 -48.38 65.18
C ASN A 157 -38.83 -48.58 66.45
N GLN A 158 -39.64 -47.59 66.84
CA GLN A 158 -40.54 -47.66 67.98
C GLN A 158 -41.59 -48.77 67.80
N VAL A 159 -42.27 -48.81 66.64
CA VAL A 159 -43.24 -49.87 66.29
C VAL A 159 -42.58 -51.25 66.24
N LEU A 160 -41.35 -51.35 65.71
CA LEU A 160 -40.60 -52.62 65.69
C LEU A 160 -40.25 -53.11 67.10
N MET A 161 -39.90 -52.19 68.02
CA MET A 161 -39.63 -52.52 69.42
C MET A 161 -40.91 -52.92 70.18
N GLU A 162 -42.04 -52.25 69.90
CA GLU A 162 -43.36 -52.61 70.43
C GLU A 162 -43.78 -54.01 69.97
N LYS A 163 -43.67 -54.30 68.66
CA LYS A 163 -43.89 -55.65 68.11
C LYS A 163 -43.00 -56.72 68.75
N LYS A 164 -41.72 -56.40 69.03
CA LYS A 164 -40.79 -57.32 69.73
C LYS A 164 -41.18 -57.55 71.19
N LYS A 165 -41.83 -56.58 71.84
CA LYS A 165 -42.38 -56.75 73.20
C LYS A 165 -43.66 -57.57 73.18
N GLU A 166 -44.55 -57.34 72.22
CA GLU A 166 -45.77 -58.15 72.03
C GLU A 166 -45.45 -59.61 71.68
N THR A 167 -44.43 -59.88 70.85
CA THR A 167 -44.01 -61.28 70.57
C THR A 167 -43.40 -62.02 71.77
N LYS A 168 -43.04 -61.32 72.85
CA LYS A 168 -42.63 -61.96 74.12
C LYS A 168 -43.80 -62.22 75.07
N ALA A 169 -44.99 -61.72 74.78
CA ALA A 169 -46.20 -61.90 75.58
C ALA A 169 -47.41 -62.16 74.69
N GLY A 170 -47.69 -63.44 74.40
CA GLY A 170 -49.00 -63.87 73.92
C GLY A 170 -49.05 -64.55 72.55
N MET A 171 -49.18 -65.89 72.61
CA MET A 171 -50.00 -66.75 71.77
C MET A 171 -49.96 -66.57 70.24
N GLU A 172 -49.32 -67.54 69.57
CA GLU A 172 -49.42 -67.75 68.12
C GLU A 172 -50.88 -67.98 67.70
N ILE A 173 -51.35 -67.15 66.75
CA ILE A 173 -52.56 -67.44 65.97
C ILE A 173 -52.14 -67.68 64.53
N MET A 174 -52.40 -68.90 64.11
CA MET A 174 -52.21 -69.43 62.77
C MET A 174 -53.37 -68.97 61.86
N ASN A 175 -53.00 -68.60 60.64
CA ASN A 175 -53.75 -68.67 59.37
C ASN A 175 -54.66 -67.53 58.85
N LEU A 176 -54.30 -67.19 57.60
CA LEU A 176 -55.11 -66.93 56.41
C LEU A 176 -55.83 -65.57 56.24
N LEU A 177 -55.30 -64.77 55.30
CA LEU A 177 -55.98 -64.19 54.10
C LEU A 177 -55.10 -63.05 53.54
N GLN A 178 -54.45 -63.25 52.39
CA GLN A 178 -54.87 -62.81 51.05
C GLN A 178 -54.75 -61.30 50.77
N LYS A 179 -54.06 -61.02 49.65
CA LYS A 179 -54.00 -59.77 48.84
C LYS A 179 -53.22 -58.61 49.46
N GLU A 180 -52.46 -57.78 48.73
CA GLU A 180 -52.25 -57.57 47.30
C GLU A 180 -50.96 -56.70 47.16
N GLY A 181 -50.26 -56.84 46.03
CA GLY A 181 -49.48 -55.75 45.43
C GLY A 181 -48.29 -55.17 46.20
N ARG A 182 -47.22 -55.94 46.38
CA ARG A 182 -45.87 -55.33 46.36
C ARG A 182 -45.26 -55.55 45.00
N GLN A 183 -45.30 -54.53 44.16
CA GLN A 183 -44.40 -54.42 43.02
C GLN A 183 -42.97 -54.48 43.55
N ARG A 184 -42.36 -55.65 43.42
CA ARG A 184 -40.91 -55.77 43.31
C ARG A 184 -40.54 -54.99 42.07
N GLY A 185 -39.75 -53.93 42.23
CA GLY A 185 -39.23 -53.16 41.10
C GLY A 185 -38.63 -54.11 40.08
N THR A 186 -39.26 -54.18 38.91
CA THR A 186 -38.71 -54.85 37.75
C THR A 186 -37.43 -54.11 37.38
N TRP A 187 -36.30 -54.74 37.61
CA TRP A 187 -35.03 -54.32 37.02
C TRP A 187 -35.15 -54.53 35.50
N ASN A 188 -35.70 -53.53 34.82
CA ASN A 188 -35.87 -53.55 33.37
C ASN A 188 -34.51 -53.23 32.71
N GLY A 189 -33.67 -54.25 32.52
CA GLY A 189 -32.44 -54.15 31.72
C GLY A 189 -32.69 -53.59 30.31
N ARG A 190 -33.89 -53.84 29.74
CA ARG A 190 -34.31 -53.28 28.45
C ARG A 190 -34.33 -51.74 28.38
N LYS A 191 -34.53 -51.03 29.51
CA LYS A 191 -34.47 -49.56 29.53
C LYS A 191 -33.03 -49.05 29.54
N ALA A 192 -32.15 -49.69 30.31
CA ALA A 192 -30.74 -49.35 30.35
C ALA A 192 -30.07 -49.56 28.98
N ASP A 193 -30.40 -50.65 28.28
CA ASP A 193 -29.89 -50.90 26.92
C ASP A 193 -30.42 -49.85 25.93
N GLY A 194 -31.71 -49.50 26.02
CA GLY A 194 -32.33 -48.46 25.19
C GLY A 194 -31.72 -47.07 25.39
N ASP A 195 -31.43 -46.71 26.64
CA ASP A 195 -30.75 -45.46 26.98
C ASP A 195 -29.29 -45.46 26.51
N PHE A 196 -28.62 -46.63 26.51
CA PHE A 196 -27.26 -46.78 25.99
C PHE A 196 -27.20 -46.64 24.47
N TYR A 197 -28.10 -47.28 23.73
CA TYR A 197 -28.23 -47.09 22.28
C TYR A 197 -28.55 -45.64 21.92
N LYS A 198 -29.45 -45.02 22.69
CA LYS A 198 -29.79 -43.61 22.51
C LYS A 198 -28.58 -42.70 22.75
N MET A 199 -27.83 -42.92 23.84
CA MET A 199 -26.61 -42.14 24.13
C MET A 199 -25.56 -42.29 23.02
N ILE A 200 -25.40 -43.49 22.47
CA ILE A 200 -24.50 -43.72 21.33
C ILE A 200 -24.98 -42.94 20.11
N VAL A 201 -26.26 -43.06 19.75
CA VAL A 201 -26.84 -42.32 18.61
C VAL A 201 -26.70 -40.81 18.81
N ASP A 202 -27.05 -40.29 19.97
CA ASP A 202 -26.94 -38.87 20.32
C ASP A 202 -25.48 -38.39 20.21
N ALA A 203 -24.51 -39.20 20.65
CA ALA A 203 -23.08 -38.90 20.51
C ALA A 203 -22.62 -38.90 19.05
N TYR A 204 -23.09 -39.86 18.23
CA TYR A 204 -22.82 -39.89 16.79
C TYR A 204 -23.47 -38.71 16.06
N GLU A 205 -24.69 -38.32 16.43
CA GLU A 205 -25.38 -37.16 15.86
C GLU A 205 -24.69 -35.86 16.24
N ALA A 206 -24.27 -35.71 17.50
CA ALA A 206 -23.47 -34.58 17.95
C ALA A 206 -22.14 -34.49 17.17
N LYS A 207 -21.43 -35.61 17.00
CA LYS A 207 -20.19 -35.68 16.22
C LYS A 207 -20.42 -35.36 14.75
N LYS A 208 -21.52 -35.85 14.17
CA LYS A 208 -21.91 -35.54 12.78
C LYS A 208 -22.20 -34.04 12.62
N LEU A 209 -22.90 -33.43 13.58
CA LEU A 209 -23.19 -32.01 13.56
C LEU A 209 -21.90 -31.18 13.64
N GLU A 210 -20.99 -31.54 14.55
CA GLU A 210 -19.67 -30.93 14.70
C GLU A 210 -18.86 -31.01 13.38
N LEU A 211 -18.82 -32.19 12.74
CA LEU A 211 -18.16 -32.37 11.44
C LEU A 211 -18.80 -31.54 10.33
N MET A 212 -20.13 -31.41 10.33
CA MET A 212 -20.84 -30.57 9.35
C MET A 212 -20.55 -29.09 9.57
N THR A 213 -20.46 -28.62 10.82
CA THR A 213 -20.09 -27.25 11.15
C THR A 213 -18.64 -26.96 10.75
N GLU A 214 -17.68 -27.82 11.13
CA GLU A 214 -16.28 -27.67 10.72
C GLU A 214 -16.14 -27.68 9.19
N ASN A 215 -16.85 -28.56 8.48
CA ASN A 215 -16.80 -28.59 7.02
C ASN A 215 -17.34 -27.29 6.40
N SER A 216 -18.40 -26.72 6.99
CA SER A 216 -18.96 -25.44 6.53
C SER A 216 -18.00 -24.27 6.74
N GLU A 217 -17.30 -24.24 7.88
CA GLU A 217 -16.28 -23.24 8.21
C GLU A 217 -15.05 -23.37 7.30
N LEU A 218 -14.59 -24.60 7.04
CA LEU A 218 -13.50 -24.87 6.11
C LEU A 218 -13.82 -24.39 4.68
N ARG A 219 -15.05 -24.64 4.20
CA ARG A 219 -15.50 -24.12 2.89
C ARG A 219 -15.53 -22.59 2.86
N SER A 220 -15.97 -21.96 3.94
CA SER A 220 -15.97 -20.51 4.07
C SER A 220 -14.54 -19.94 4.02
N LEU A 221 -13.62 -20.54 4.79
CA LEU A 221 -12.22 -20.14 4.83
C LEU A 221 -11.55 -20.30 3.46
N LEU A 222 -11.79 -21.42 2.77
CA LEU A 222 -11.26 -21.65 1.42
C LEU A 222 -11.77 -20.63 0.41
N ARG A 223 -13.04 -20.23 0.49
CA ARG A 223 -13.60 -19.15 -0.35
C ARG A 223 -12.94 -17.81 -0.07
N SER A 224 -12.73 -17.48 1.20
CA SER A 224 -12.02 -16.26 1.60
C SER A 224 -10.61 -16.24 1.01
N MET A 225 -9.84 -17.30 1.22
CA MET A 225 -8.48 -17.42 0.67
C MET A 225 -8.45 -17.34 -0.86
N GLN A 226 -9.44 -17.95 -1.54
CA GLN A 226 -9.54 -17.84 -2.99
C GLN A 226 -9.81 -16.40 -3.45
N SER A 227 -10.60 -15.63 -2.68
CA SER A 227 -10.82 -14.19 -2.93
C SER A 227 -9.52 -13.43 -2.77
N ASP A 228 -8.81 -13.61 -1.65
CA ASP A 228 -7.55 -12.92 -1.36
C ASP A 228 -6.49 -13.20 -2.43
N MET A 229 -6.33 -14.47 -2.83
CA MET A 229 -5.40 -14.85 -3.89
C MET A 229 -5.78 -14.23 -5.24
N ARG A 230 -7.07 -14.09 -5.53
CA ARG A 230 -7.55 -13.45 -6.76
C ARG A 230 -7.29 -11.95 -6.73
N ASP A 231 -7.61 -11.29 -5.63
CA ASP A 231 -7.42 -9.85 -5.48
C ASP A 231 -5.93 -9.50 -5.56
N PHE A 232 -5.07 -10.32 -4.94
CA PHE A 232 -3.63 -10.20 -5.09
C PHE A 232 -3.20 -10.32 -6.56
N LEU A 233 -3.63 -11.38 -7.27
CA LEU A 233 -3.27 -11.61 -8.68
C LEU A 233 -3.83 -10.53 -9.63
N ASN A 234 -5.03 -10.01 -9.37
CA ASN A 234 -5.69 -9.01 -10.20
C ASN A 234 -5.33 -7.58 -9.82
N MET A 235 -4.53 -7.36 -8.78
CA MET A 235 -4.11 -6.01 -8.39
C MET A 235 -3.30 -5.39 -9.55
N PRO A 236 -3.75 -4.25 -10.12
CA PRO A 236 -3.12 -3.65 -11.28
C PRO A 236 -1.71 -3.20 -10.91
N HIS A 237 -0.72 -3.84 -11.51
CA HIS A 237 0.66 -3.36 -11.48
C HIS A 237 0.76 -2.14 -12.40
N LYS A 238 1.29 -1.02 -11.90
CA LYS A 238 1.82 0.02 -12.79
C LYS A 238 3.08 -0.55 -13.45
N PRO A 239 3.12 -0.76 -14.77
CA PRO A 239 4.36 -1.14 -15.41
C PRO A 239 5.21 0.11 -15.58
N VAL A 240 6.44 0.07 -15.06
CA VAL A 240 7.53 0.85 -15.67
C VAL A 240 7.92 0.05 -16.92
N ASN A 241 7.44 0.52 -18.07
CA ASN A 241 7.83 0.15 -19.44
C ASN A 241 8.32 -1.30 -19.67
N VAL A 242 7.38 -2.22 -19.96
CA VAL A 242 7.63 -3.29 -20.94
C VAL A 242 6.32 -3.54 -21.69
N VAL A 243 6.31 -3.26 -22.99
CA VAL A 243 5.28 -3.72 -23.91
C VAL A 243 5.44 -5.23 -24.03
N ASN A 244 4.62 -5.99 -23.31
CA ASN A 244 4.28 -7.36 -23.64
C ASN A 244 2.89 -7.65 -23.07
N GLU A 245 1.91 -7.70 -23.96
CA GLU A 245 0.59 -8.28 -23.72
C GLU A 245 0.78 -9.78 -23.45
N ALA A 246 1.10 -10.14 -22.21
CA ALA A 246 0.93 -11.50 -21.72
C ALA A 246 -0.38 -11.52 -20.92
N GLU A 247 -1.42 -12.09 -21.52
CA GLU A 247 -2.63 -12.46 -20.79
C GLU A 247 -2.22 -13.25 -19.52
N PRO A 248 -2.75 -12.91 -18.34
CA PRO A 248 -2.48 -13.69 -17.14
C PRO A 248 -2.93 -15.14 -17.38
N PRO A 249 -2.12 -16.14 -16.99
CA PRO A 249 -2.40 -17.53 -17.30
C PRO A 249 -3.79 -17.92 -16.79
N ALA A 250 -4.62 -18.44 -17.70
CA ALA A 250 -6.00 -18.83 -17.43
C ALA A 250 -6.03 -19.87 -16.30
N THR A 251 -6.38 -19.43 -15.08
CA THR A 251 -6.51 -20.36 -13.95
C THR A 251 -7.79 -21.17 -14.11
N PRO A 252 -7.78 -22.51 -13.89
CA PRO A 252 -8.88 -23.43 -14.22
C PRO A 252 -10.26 -23.07 -13.64
N LEU A 253 -10.30 -22.25 -12.59
CA LEU A 253 -11.56 -21.87 -11.94
C LEU A 253 -12.04 -20.45 -12.29
N GLY A 254 -11.26 -19.62 -12.99
CA GLY A 254 -11.72 -18.31 -13.50
C GLY A 254 -12.47 -17.42 -12.50
N GLY A 255 -12.20 -17.56 -11.20
CA GLY A 255 -12.92 -16.84 -10.14
C GLY A 255 -14.30 -17.39 -9.73
N ARG A 256 -14.68 -18.58 -10.17
CA ARG A 256 -15.87 -19.30 -9.71
C ARG A 256 -15.68 -19.87 -8.31
N THR A 257 -16.66 -19.64 -7.42
CA THR A 257 -16.71 -20.11 -6.02
C THR A 257 -17.76 -21.20 -5.79
N ASP A 258 -18.58 -21.50 -6.79
CA ASP A 258 -19.61 -22.54 -6.78
C ASP A 258 -19.02 -23.96 -6.64
N VAL A 259 -17.78 -24.16 -7.11
CA VAL A 259 -17.04 -25.43 -6.98
C VAL A 259 -16.84 -25.85 -5.52
N PHE A 260 -16.84 -24.91 -4.57
CA PHE A 260 -16.71 -25.21 -3.14
C PHE A 260 -18.01 -25.76 -2.51
N ASP A 261 -19.14 -25.69 -3.22
CA ASP A 261 -20.43 -26.19 -2.75
C ASP A 261 -20.69 -27.65 -3.16
N LEU A 262 -19.96 -28.17 -4.16
CA LEU A 262 -20.06 -29.56 -4.59
C LEU A 262 -19.59 -30.56 -3.51
N PRO A 263 -20.10 -31.81 -3.53
CA PRO A 263 -19.53 -32.89 -2.74
C PRO A 263 -18.01 -32.99 -2.95
N PHE A 264 -17.25 -33.04 -1.85
CA PHE A 264 -15.78 -32.89 -1.89
C PHE A 264 -15.10 -33.83 -2.89
N HIS A 265 -15.52 -35.10 -2.95
CA HIS A 265 -14.96 -36.08 -3.89
C HIS A 265 -15.12 -35.70 -5.38
N LEU A 266 -16.11 -34.88 -5.75
CA LEU A 266 -16.33 -34.41 -7.12
C LEU A 266 -15.54 -33.13 -7.44
N ALA A 267 -15.23 -32.34 -6.42
CA ALA A 267 -14.56 -31.04 -6.57
C ALA A 267 -13.07 -31.07 -6.22
N ARG A 268 -12.59 -32.13 -5.54
CA ARG A 268 -11.25 -32.25 -4.98
C ARG A 268 -10.16 -31.87 -5.98
N ASP A 269 -10.15 -32.49 -7.15
CA ASP A 269 -9.07 -32.32 -8.12
C ASP A 269 -9.08 -30.91 -8.71
N GLN A 270 -10.26 -30.33 -8.94
CA GLN A 270 -10.39 -28.96 -9.45
C GLN A 270 -9.92 -27.92 -8.44
N ILE A 271 -10.30 -28.09 -7.17
CA ILE A 271 -9.86 -27.22 -6.07
C ILE A 271 -8.34 -27.33 -5.92
N GLU A 272 -7.80 -28.55 -5.90
CA GLU A 272 -6.37 -28.78 -5.75
C GLU A 272 -5.57 -28.15 -6.91
N GLN A 273 -5.94 -28.43 -8.16
CA GLN A 273 -5.26 -27.87 -9.33
C GLN A 273 -5.33 -26.34 -9.35
N SER A 274 -6.48 -25.75 -8.99
CA SER A 274 -6.63 -24.30 -8.96
C SER A 274 -5.77 -23.64 -7.89
N LEU A 275 -5.71 -24.22 -6.69
CA LEU A 275 -4.87 -23.70 -5.61
C LEU A 275 -3.38 -23.84 -5.96
N ARG A 276 -2.96 -24.98 -6.51
CA ARG A 276 -1.57 -25.18 -6.97
C ARG A 276 -1.19 -24.18 -8.06
N ALA A 277 -2.03 -24.00 -9.07
CA ALA A 277 -1.76 -23.04 -10.15
C ALA A 277 -1.64 -21.60 -9.65
N LYS A 278 -2.58 -21.14 -8.80
CA LYS A 278 -2.50 -19.80 -8.21
C LYS A 278 -1.27 -19.63 -7.33
N MET A 279 -0.92 -20.64 -6.52
CA MET A 279 0.27 -20.58 -5.67
C MET A 279 1.56 -20.50 -6.49
N SER A 280 1.65 -21.23 -7.59
CA SER A 280 2.79 -21.13 -8.52
C SER A 280 2.89 -19.73 -9.13
N SER A 281 1.77 -19.14 -9.58
CA SER A 281 1.74 -17.79 -10.14
C SER A 281 2.11 -16.71 -9.10
N ILE A 282 1.66 -16.86 -7.85
CA ILE A 282 2.05 -15.97 -6.75
C ILE A 282 3.56 -16.06 -6.49
N LYS A 283 4.12 -17.28 -6.42
CA LYS A 283 5.56 -17.47 -6.23
C LYS A 283 6.38 -16.82 -7.34
N GLU A 284 5.96 -16.99 -8.59
CA GLU A 284 6.62 -16.37 -9.73
C GLU A 284 6.59 -14.83 -9.64
N ARG A 285 5.43 -14.25 -9.30
CA ARG A 285 5.29 -12.80 -9.11
C ARG A 285 6.15 -12.28 -7.95
N MET A 286 6.30 -13.04 -6.86
CA MET A 286 7.17 -12.66 -5.74
C MET A 286 8.64 -12.62 -6.18
N VAL A 287 9.10 -13.61 -6.95
CA VAL A 287 10.47 -13.63 -7.50
C VAL A 287 10.71 -12.44 -8.43
N GLN A 288 9.74 -12.11 -9.29
CA GLN A 288 9.83 -10.94 -10.17
C GLN A 288 9.92 -9.63 -9.37
N LEU A 289 9.14 -9.48 -8.30
CA LEU A 289 9.18 -8.29 -7.44
C LEU A 289 10.50 -8.17 -6.69
N GLU A 290 11.04 -9.29 -6.17
CA GLU A 290 12.34 -9.29 -5.51
C GLU A 290 13.47 -8.90 -6.48
N GLN A 291 13.42 -9.41 -7.73
CA GLN A 291 14.39 -9.03 -8.75
C GLN A 291 14.25 -7.57 -9.17
N ALA A 292 13.03 -7.05 -9.30
CA ALA A 292 12.78 -5.65 -9.61
C ALA A 292 13.30 -4.73 -8.48
N GLN A 293 13.13 -5.13 -7.22
CA GLN A 293 13.67 -4.40 -6.07
C GLN A 293 15.20 -4.37 -6.07
N LYS A 294 15.86 -5.51 -6.29
CA LYS A 294 17.33 -5.57 -6.40
C LYS A 294 17.86 -4.71 -7.55
N ASN A 295 17.19 -4.76 -8.70
CA ASN A 295 17.56 -3.93 -9.85
C ASN A 295 17.39 -2.43 -9.54
N ALA A 296 16.30 -2.06 -8.85
CA ALA A 296 16.07 -0.68 -8.44
C ALA A 296 17.14 -0.17 -7.45
N GLU A 297 17.56 -1.02 -6.50
CA GLU A 297 18.62 -0.71 -5.53
C GLU A 297 19.96 -0.46 -6.24
N VAL A 298 20.35 -1.34 -7.17
CA VAL A 298 21.56 -1.15 -7.99
C VAL A 298 21.50 0.12 -8.83
N THR A 299 20.34 0.46 -9.41
CA THR A 299 20.19 1.72 -10.16
C THR A 299 20.29 2.93 -9.25
N CYS A 300 19.75 2.90 -8.03
CA CYS A 300 19.89 3.99 -7.07
C CYS A 300 21.36 4.19 -6.66
N GLU A 301 22.08 3.12 -6.32
CA GLU A 301 23.51 3.18 -5.99
C GLU A 301 24.34 3.74 -7.16
N ALA A 302 24.03 3.34 -8.40
CA ALA A 302 24.68 3.88 -9.58
C ALA A 302 24.42 5.40 -9.76
N THR A 303 23.18 5.85 -9.55
CA THR A 303 22.84 7.28 -9.64
C THR A 303 23.49 8.11 -8.53
N GLU A 304 23.59 7.57 -7.31
CA GLU A 304 24.29 8.22 -6.20
C GLU A 304 25.79 8.36 -6.51
N ARG A 305 26.40 7.30 -7.05
CA ARG A 305 27.80 7.32 -7.47
C ARG A 305 28.08 8.31 -8.59
N GLU A 306 27.14 8.45 -9.53
CA GLU A 306 27.23 9.44 -10.61
C GLU A 306 27.21 10.87 -10.05
N LEU A 307 26.32 11.18 -9.12
CA LEU A 307 26.26 12.49 -8.44
C LEU A 307 27.54 12.80 -7.65
N GLU A 308 28.12 11.81 -6.96
CA GLU A 308 29.39 11.99 -6.27
C GLU A 308 30.55 12.34 -7.22
N LEU A 309 30.61 11.67 -8.37
CA LEU A 309 31.63 11.94 -9.39
C LEU A 309 31.44 13.32 -10.03
N GLU A 310 30.19 13.74 -10.27
CA GLU A 310 29.91 15.11 -10.72
C GLU A 310 30.38 16.16 -9.72
N ALA A 311 30.15 15.95 -8.42
CA ALA A 311 30.64 16.85 -7.38
C ALA A 311 32.17 16.94 -7.34
N GLN A 312 32.88 15.80 -7.43
CA GLN A 312 34.34 15.77 -7.51
C GLN A 312 34.89 16.49 -8.74
N LEU A 313 34.22 16.37 -9.90
CA LEU A 313 34.60 17.09 -11.12
C LEU A 313 34.44 18.60 -10.97
N VAL A 314 33.38 19.06 -10.29
CA VAL A 314 33.19 20.49 -10.00
C VAL A 314 34.31 21.02 -9.11
N GLU A 315 34.67 20.29 -8.05
CA GLU A 315 35.77 20.65 -7.16
C GLU A 315 37.11 20.70 -7.90
N ALA A 316 37.43 19.67 -8.70
CA ALA A 316 38.64 19.64 -9.50
C ALA A 316 38.73 20.81 -10.50
N ARG A 317 37.61 21.19 -11.13
CA ARG A 317 37.54 22.36 -12.02
C ARG A 317 37.83 23.66 -11.25
N SER A 318 37.28 23.79 -10.03
CA SER A 318 37.54 24.95 -9.17
C SER A 318 39.03 25.07 -8.83
N ILE A 319 39.67 23.96 -8.44
CA ILE A 319 41.10 23.93 -8.14
C ILE A 319 41.94 24.33 -9.36
N ILE A 320 41.63 23.79 -10.55
CA ILE A 320 42.33 24.16 -11.79
C ILE A 320 42.17 25.65 -12.09
N GLN A 321 40.96 26.19 -11.93
CA GLN A 321 40.68 27.61 -12.14
C GLN A 321 41.51 28.49 -11.19
N GLU A 322 41.62 28.09 -9.92
CA GLU A 322 42.41 28.80 -8.91
C GLU A 322 43.91 28.75 -9.20
N GLN A 323 44.43 27.59 -9.65
CA GLN A 323 45.83 27.44 -10.08
C GLN A 323 46.16 28.31 -11.30
N VAL A 324 45.25 28.40 -12.28
CA VAL A 324 45.39 29.27 -13.45
C VAL A 324 45.43 30.75 -13.04
N ASN A 325 44.59 31.14 -12.08
CA ASN A 325 44.53 32.51 -11.59
C ASN A 325 45.75 32.91 -10.75
N THR A 326 46.32 31.98 -9.98
CA THR A 326 47.46 32.23 -9.08
C THR A 326 48.81 32.15 -9.79
N ASN A 327 48.93 31.43 -10.92
CA ASN A 327 50.20 31.31 -11.63
C ASN A 327 50.05 31.31 -13.18
N PRO A 328 49.59 32.43 -13.79
CA PRO A 328 49.24 32.50 -15.21
C PRO A 328 50.43 32.34 -16.16
N ILE A 329 51.65 32.61 -15.69
CA ILE A 329 52.88 32.54 -16.50
C ILE A 329 53.31 31.07 -16.70
N CYS A 330 53.25 30.25 -15.64
CA CYS A 330 53.62 28.84 -15.69
C CYS A 330 52.68 28.01 -16.58
N PHE A 331 51.36 28.26 -16.50
CA PHE A 331 50.38 27.56 -17.33
C PHE A 331 50.50 27.93 -18.83
N ARG A 332 50.79 29.19 -19.15
CA ARG A 332 50.94 29.64 -20.55
C ARG A 332 52.13 28.96 -21.24
N ASP A 333 53.20 28.68 -20.51
CA ASP A 333 54.37 27.96 -21.03
C ASP A 333 54.13 26.45 -21.13
N GLN A 334 53.42 25.84 -20.18
CA GLN A 334 53.03 24.42 -20.24
C GLN A 334 52.06 24.12 -21.38
N THR A 335 51.08 25.00 -21.62
CA THR A 335 50.09 24.85 -22.71
C THR A 335 50.75 25.00 -24.09
N LYS A 336 51.72 25.92 -24.23
CA LYS A 336 52.56 26.04 -25.44
C LYS A 336 53.37 24.77 -25.69
N HIS A 337 53.99 24.20 -24.65
CA HIS A 337 54.75 22.96 -24.76
C HIS A 337 53.87 21.76 -25.17
N PHE A 338 52.65 21.67 -24.63
CA PHE A 338 51.70 20.60 -24.98
C PHE A 338 51.18 20.73 -26.42
N LEU A 339 50.82 21.93 -26.86
CA LEU A 339 50.44 22.19 -28.26
C LEU A 339 51.58 21.88 -29.22
N GLN A 340 52.80 22.25 -28.88
CA GLN A 340 53.97 21.96 -29.71
C GLN A 340 54.28 20.44 -29.75
N ALA A 341 54.09 19.72 -28.64
CA ALA A 341 54.20 18.27 -28.61
C ALA A 341 53.11 17.56 -29.44
N SER A 342 51.85 18.00 -29.37
CA SER A 342 50.77 17.47 -30.21
C SER A 342 50.97 17.76 -31.70
N ILE A 343 51.45 18.95 -32.06
CA ILE A 343 51.77 19.29 -33.46
C ILE A 343 52.93 18.42 -33.97
N MET A 344 53.97 18.22 -33.17
CA MET A 344 55.11 17.35 -33.50
C MET A 344 54.72 15.86 -33.60
N SER A 345 53.77 15.40 -32.78
CA SER A 345 53.22 14.04 -32.87
C SER A 345 52.42 13.83 -34.14
N LYS A 346 51.59 14.82 -34.52
CA LYS A 346 50.78 14.76 -35.75
C LYS A 346 51.65 14.78 -37.01
N HIS A 347 52.72 15.57 -37.04
CA HIS A 347 53.69 15.56 -38.13
C HIS A 347 54.51 14.25 -38.24
N ARG A 348 54.62 13.45 -37.18
CA ARG A 348 55.25 12.12 -37.23
C ARG A 348 54.30 11.02 -37.72
N GLU A 349 53.00 11.23 -37.68
CA GLU A 349 52.01 10.29 -38.23
C GLU A 349 51.75 10.54 -39.74
N ASP A 350 52.04 11.74 -40.23
CA ASP A 350 51.83 12.16 -41.63
C ASP A 350 53.10 12.03 -42.52
N THR A 351 54.21 11.49 -42.01
CA THR A 351 55.44 11.11 -42.75
C THR A 351 55.75 9.64 -42.54
#